data_AF-A0A6H2C646-F1
#
_entry.id   AF-A0A6H2C646-F1
#
_cell.length_a   1.000
_cell.length_b   1.000
_cell.length_c   1.000
_cell.angle_alpha   90.00
_cell.angle_beta   90.00
_cell.angle_gamma   90.00
#
_symmetry.space_group_name_H-M   'P 1'
#
loop_
_entity.id
_entity.type
_entity.pdbx_description
1 polymer ?
#
loop_
_entity_poly.entity_id
_entity_poly.type
_entity_poly.pdbx_seq_one_letter_code
_entity_poly.pdbx_strand_id
1 'polypeptide(L)'
;MTFFLVRLGNLAHAENQITTLAKDEGLVRQAIATLAEDQAQAKYAQSQTKRYNELYKNGAVSQDQAQLYSTNSETSQATLQADREAIQNAQAVVRGDKIAI
;
A
#
# COMPACT_ATOMS: atom_id res chain seq x y z
N MET A 1 -8.77 1.59 -48.89
CA MET A 1 -9.53 1.84 -47.64
C MET A 1 -9.01 1.05 -46.43
N THR A 2 -8.41 -0.12 -46.60
CA THR A 2 -7.99 -1.01 -45.49
C THR A 2 -6.84 -0.45 -44.63
N PHE A 3 -5.90 0.30 -45.21
CA PHE A 3 -4.73 0.83 -44.49
C PHE A 3 -5.07 1.98 -43.50
N PHE A 4 -6.15 2.74 -43.77
CA PHE A 4 -6.55 3.88 -42.94
C PHE A 4 -7.29 3.43 -41.67
N LEU A 5 -8.13 2.39 -41.78
CA LEU A 5 -8.86 1.79 -40.65
C LEU A 5 -7.91 1.11 -39.65
N VAL A 6 -6.88 0.41 -40.12
CA VAL A 6 -5.86 -0.23 -39.25
C VAL A 6 -5.07 0.82 -38.47
N ARG A 7 -4.71 1.95 -39.10
CA ARG A 7 -3.98 3.04 -38.44
C ARG A 7 -4.81 3.73 -37.37
N LEU A 8 -6.09 3.99 -37.63
CA LEU A 8 -7.03 4.53 -36.62
C LEU A 8 -7.23 3.56 -35.44
N GLY A 9 -7.32 2.26 -35.73
CA GLY A 9 -7.38 1.23 -34.69
C GLY A 9 -6.17 1.29 -33.77
N ASN A 10 -4.94 1.24 -34.31
CA ASN A 10 -3.73 1.31 -33.49
C ASN A 10 -3.62 2.59 -32.64
N LEU A 11 -4.05 3.74 -33.16
CA LEU A 11 -4.07 5.00 -32.41
C LEU A 11 -5.00 4.92 -31.19
N ALA A 12 -6.21 4.41 -31.36
CA ALA A 12 -7.17 4.26 -30.25
C ALA A 12 -6.68 3.26 -29.18
N HIS A 13 -5.98 2.19 -29.58
CA HIS A 13 -5.40 1.24 -28.62
C HIS A 13 -4.25 1.89 -27.83
N ALA A 14 -3.37 2.66 -28.50
CA ALA A 14 -2.29 3.38 -27.83
C ALA A 14 -2.81 4.46 -26.86
N GLU A 15 -3.83 5.23 -27.24
CA GLU A 15 -4.46 6.22 -26.35
C GLU A 15 -5.09 5.57 -25.11
N ASN A 16 -5.75 4.42 -25.29
CA ASN A 16 -6.30 3.64 -24.18
C ASN A 16 -5.20 3.12 -23.24
N GLN A 17 -4.08 2.62 -23.79
CA GLN A 17 -2.94 2.15 -22.99
C GLN A 17 -2.29 3.28 -22.18
N ILE A 18 -2.09 4.46 -22.78
CA ILE A 18 -1.54 5.63 -22.10
C ILE A 18 -2.46 6.08 -20.94
N THR A 19 -3.77 6.07 -21.17
CA THR A 19 -4.76 6.45 -20.14
C THR A 19 -4.74 5.48 -18.96
N THR A 20 -4.70 4.17 -19.24
CA THR A 20 -4.58 3.12 -18.21
C THR A 20 -3.28 3.28 -17.42
N LEU A 21 -2.15 3.50 -18.11
CA LEU A 21 -0.86 3.71 -17.45
C LEU A 21 -0.90 4.92 -16.50
N ALA A 22 -1.45 6.06 -16.94
CA ALA A 22 -1.54 7.26 -16.11
C ALA A 22 -2.41 7.06 -14.86
N LYS A 23 -3.50 6.29 -14.99
CA LYS A 23 -4.36 5.90 -13.87
C LYS A 23 -3.60 5.03 -12.88
N ASP A 24 -2.88 4.02 -13.35
CA ASP A 24 -2.20 3.05 -12.50
C ASP A 24 -1.00 3.67 -11.78
N GLU A 25 -0.28 4.59 -12.42
CA GLU A 25 0.70 5.43 -11.74
C GLU A 25 0.08 6.29 -10.63
N GLY A 26 -1.14 6.80 -10.86
CA GLY A 26 -1.91 7.50 -9.84
C GLY A 26 -2.25 6.62 -8.64
N LEU A 27 -2.69 5.38 -8.89
CA LEU A 27 -2.98 4.41 -7.84
C LEU A 27 -1.73 4.03 -7.04
N VAL A 28 -0.58 3.88 -7.69
CA VAL A 28 0.71 3.66 -7.00
C VAL A 28 1.04 4.84 -6.07
N ARG A 29 0.87 6.08 -6.53
CA ARG A 29 1.12 7.26 -5.68
C ARG A 29 0.18 7.31 -4.47
N GLN A 30 -1.09 7.00 -4.68
CA GLN A 30 -2.06 6.93 -3.58
C GLN A 30 -1.68 5.84 -2.57
N ALA A 31 -1.32 4.65 -3.03
CA ALA A 31 -0.91 3.55 -2.16
C ALA A 31 0.36 3.90 -1.34
N ILE A 32 1.33 4.60 -1.94
CA ILE A 32 2.51 5.10 -1.22
C ILE A 32 2.12 6.09 -0.12
N ALA A 33 1.14 6.96 -0.36
CA ALA A 33 0.65 7.89 0.65
C ALA A 33 -0.02 7.15 1.82
N THR A 34 -0.86 6.15 1.52
CA THR A 34 -1.46 5.26 2.52
C THR A 34 -0.39 4.53 3.34
N LEU A 35 0.61 3.93 2.69
CA LEU A 35 1.74 3.30 3.39
C LEU A 35 2.45 4.27 4.35
N ALA A 36 2.60 5.54 3.99
CA ALA A 36 3.25 6.53 4.86
C ALA A 36 2.41 6.82 6.12
N GLU A 37 1.08 6.89 5.98
CA GLU A 37 0.15 7.00 7.10
C GLU A 37 0.24 5.78 8.02
N ASP A 38 0.14 4.58 7.44
CA ASP A 38 0.19 3.31 8.19
C ASP A 38 1.55 3.13 8.89
N GLN A 39 2.63 3.68 8.34
CA GLN A 39 3.95 3.68 8.99
C GLN A 39 3.96 4.53 10.25
N ALA A 40 3.28 5.68 10.23
CA ALA A 40 3.13 6.51 11.42
C ALA A 40 2.26 5.82 12.48
N GLN A 41 1.15 5.22 12.05
CA GLN A 41 0.25 4.48 12.95
C GLN A 41 0.95 3.29 13.61
N ALA A 42 1.70 2.48 12.85
CA ALA A 42 2.43 1.33 13.38
C ALA A 42 3.54 1.74 14.36
N LYS A 43 4.25 2.86 14.10
CA LYS A 43 5.24 3.41 15.04
C LYS A 43 4.58 3.83 16.35
N TYR A 44 3.42 4.49 16.27
CA TYR A 44 2.66 4.86 17.45
C TYR A 44 2.19 3.63 18.23
N ALA A 45 1.60 2.64 17.55
CA ALA A 45 1.17 1.39 18.16
C ALA A 45 2.33 0.67 18.87
N GLN A 46 3.50 0.57 18.23
CA GLN A 46 4.71 0.01 18.83
C GLN A 46 5.14 0.75 20.10
N SER A 47 5.05 2.09 20.11
CA SER A 47 5.35 2.89 21.30
C SER A 47 4.34 2.61 22.42
N GLN A 48 3.06 2.43 22.11
CA GLN A 48 2.04 2.07 23.10
C GLN A 48 2.30 0.67 23.68
N THR A 49 2.64 -0.31 22.85
CA THR A 49 3.00 -1.66 23.32
C THR A 49 4.15 -1.62 24.32
N LYS A 50 5.23 -0.88 24.01
CA LYS A 50 6.36 -0.73 24.95
C LYS A 50 5.92 -0.15 26.29
N ARG A 51 5.17 0.96 26.25
CA ARG A 51 4.66 1.62 27.46
C ARG A 51 3.76 0.71 28.28
N TYR A 52 2.80 0.03 27.66
CA TYR A 52 1.85 -0.82 28.39
C TYR A 52 2.49 -2.10 28.93
N ASN A 53 3.49 -2.64 28.24
CA ASN A 53 4.28 -3.74 28.77
C ASN A 53 5.10 -3.32 30.01
N GLU A 54 5.64 -2.10 30.03
CA GLU A 54 6.31 -1.55 31.22
C GLU A 54 5.33 -1.32 32.37
N LEU A 55 4.16 -0.73 32.09
CA LEU A 55 3.12 -0.54 33.10
C LEU A 55 2.65 -1.87 33.70
N TYR A 56 2.54 -2.92 32.88
CA TYR A 56 2.15 -4.25 33.35
C TYR A 56 3.23 -4.85 34.25
N LYS A 57 4.50 -4.77 33.85
CA LYS A 57 5.64 -5.21 34.69
C LYS A 57 5.67 -4.50 36.05
N ASN A 58 5.24 -3.25 36.09
CA ASN A 58 5.16 -2.45 37.32
C ASN A 58 3.85 -2.66 38.10
N GLY A 59 2.95 -3.55 37.65
CA GLY A 59 1.66 -3.82 38.30
C GLY A 59 0.62 -2.71 38.16
N ALA A 60 0.85 -1.73 37.28
CA ALA A 60 -0.03 -0.56 37.12
C ALA A 60 -1.21 -0.80 36.16
N VAL A 61 -1.17 -1.86 35.34
CA VAL A 61 -2.24 -2.26 34.41
C VAL A 61 -2.39 -3.78 34.41
N SER A 62 -3.52 -4.29 33.91
CA SER A 62 -3.72 -5.74 33.77
C SER A 62 -2.95 -6.33 32.59
N GLN A 63 -2.76 -7.64 32.61
CA GLN A 63 -2.17 -8.38 31.49
C GLN A 63 -2.99 -8.20 30.21
N ASP A 64 -4.32 -8.28 30.31
CA ASP A 64 -5.23 -8.10 29.15
C ASP A 64 -5.07 -6.72 28.51
N GLN A 65 -4.89 -5.67 29.33
CA GLN A 65 -4.63 -4.33 28.82
C GLN A 65 -3.32 -4.28 28.05
N ALA A 66 -2.23 -4.86 28.58
CA ALA A 66 -0.97 -4.92 27.85
C ALA A 66 -1.06 -5.75 26.56
N GLN A 67 -1.77 -6.89 26.61
CA GLN A 67 -1.97 -7.76 25.46
C GLN A 67 -2.74 -7.06 24.33
N LEU A 68 -3.77 -6.28 24.65
CA LEU A 68 -4.50 -5.48 23.66
C LEU A 68 -3.56 -4.59 22.84
N TYR A 69 -2.61 -3.89 23.50
CA TYR A 69 -1.65 -3.05 22.79
C TYR A 69 -0.61 -3.86 22.01
N SER A 70 -0.22 -5.06 22.46
CA SER A 70 0.63 -5.95 21.66
C SER A 70 -0.08 -6.36 20.37
N THR A 71 -1.31 -6.88 20.49
CA THR A 71 -2.13 -7.31 19.35
C THR A 71 -2.37 -6.17 18.36
N ASN A 72 -2.66 -4.95 18.86
CA ASN A 72 -2.84 -3.78 18.00
C ASN A 72 -1.56 -3.44 17.23
N SER A 73 -0.39 -3.46 17.87
CA SER A 73 0.88 -3.23 17.18
C SER A 73 1.18 -4.33 16.16
N GLU A 74 0.94 -5.60 16.48
CA GLU A 74 1.12 -6.72 15.55
C GLU A 74 0.22 -6.56 14.32
N THR A 75 -1.03 -6.15 14.52
CA THR A 75 -1.97 -5.88 13.44
C THR A 75 -1.49 -4.74 12.55
N SER A 76 -1.06 -3.61 13.13
CA SER A 76 -0.51 -2.49 12.35
C SER A 76 0.75 -2.88 11.58
N GLN A 77 1.60 -3.76 12.12
CA GLN A 77 2.78 -4.27 11.39
C GLN A 77 2.38 -5.20 10.24
N ALA A 78 1.35 -6.02 10.41
CA ALA A 78 0.82 -6.86 9.34
C ALA A 78 0.21 -6.02 8.21
N THR A 79 -0.55 -4.96 8.54
CA THR A 79 -1.07 -4.00 7.55
C THR A 79 0.07 -3.37 6.74
N LEU A 80 1.13 -2.90 7.41
CA LEU A 80 2.31 -2.35 6.74
C LEU A 80 2.97 -3.30 5.75
N GLN A 81 3.03 -4.58 6.10
CA GLN A 81 3.60 -5.59 5.23
C GLN A 81 2.72 -5.79 4.00
N ALA A 82 1.40 -5.88 4.20
CA ALA A 82 0.43 -5.98 3.11
C ALA A 82 0.49 -4.77 2.16
N ASP A 83 0.60 -3.54 2.68
CA ASP A 83 0.69 -2.33 1.86
C ASP A 83 1.95 -2.32 0.99
N ARG A 84 3.09 -2.74 1.55
CA ARG A 84 4.35 -2.86 0.81
C ARG A 84 4.21 -3.85 -0.34
N GLU A 85 3.61 -5.00 -0.09
CA GLU A 85 3.37 -6.02 -1.11
C GLU A 85 2.39 -5.52 -2.19
N ALA A 86 1.31 -4.86 -1.78
CA ALA A 86 0.35 -4.24 -2.70
C ALA A 86 1.02 -3.19 -3.60
N ILE A 87 1.89 -2.35 -3.05
CA ILE A 87 2.65 -1.35 -3.82
C ILE A 87 3.62 -2.05 -4.79
N GLN A 88 4.34 -3.09 -4.36
CA GLN A 88 5.25 -3.83 -5.24
C GLN A 88 4.51 -4.44 -6.44
N ASN A 89 3.32 -5.00 -6.19
CA ASN A 89 2.45 -5.55 -7.23
C ASN A 89 1.95 -4.45 -8.17
N ALA A 90 1.45 -3.33 -7.64
CA ALA A 90 0.99 -2.21 -8.45
C ALA A 90 2.11 -1.61 -9.31
N GLN A 91 3.33 -1.50 -8.77
CA GLN A 91 4.50 -1.08 -9.54
C GLN A 91 4.87 -2.08 -10.64
N ALA A 92 4.67 -3.39 -10.42
CA ALA A 92 4.90 -4.40 -11.44
C ALA A 92 3.91 -4.28 -12.61
N VAL A 93 2.63 -4.01 -12.31
CA VAL A 93 1.60 -3.73 -13.34
C VAL A 93 1.99 -2.51 -14.17
N VAL A 94 2.31 -1.39 -13.53
CA VAL A 94 2.75 -0.15 -14.20
C VAL A 94 3.98 -0.39 -15.11
N ARG A 95 4.95 -1.19 -14.65
CA ARG A 95 6.11 -1.56 -15.49
C ARG A 95 5.69 -2.39 -16.70
N GLY A 96 4.75 -3.32 -16.54
CA GLY A 96 4.19 -4.11 -17.63
C GLY A 96 3.53 -3.23 -18.69
N ASP A 97 2.67 -2.30 -18.26
CA ASP A 97 1.97 -1.38 -19.17
C ASP A 97 2.93 -0.47 -19.94
N LYS A 98 3.99 0.02 -19.28
CA LYS A 98 5.03 0.82 -19.94
C LYS A 98 5.78 0.07 -21.05
N ILE A 99 5.91 -1.25 -20.94
CA ILE A 99 6.57 -2.09 -21.95
C ILE A 99 5.63 -2.40 -23.11
N ALA A 100 4.31 -2.36 -22.87
CA ALA A 100 3.29 -2.70 -23.87
C ALA A 100 2.92 -1.53 -24.82
N ILE A 101 3.40 -0.31 -24.52
CA ILE A 101 3.28 0.91 -25.34
C ILE A 101 4.48 1.03 -26.28
#